data_AF-A0A3A5JCI6-F1
#
_entry.id   AF-A0A3A5JCI6-F1
#
_cell.length_a   1.000
_cell.length_b   1.000
_cell.length_c   1.000
_cell.angle_alpha   90.00
_cell.angle_beta   90.00
_cell.angle_gamma   90.00
#
_symmetry.space_group_name_H-M   'P 1'
#
loop_
_entity.id
_entity.type
_entity.pdbx_description
1 polymer ?
#
loop_
_entity_poly.entity_id
_entity_poly.type
_entity_poly.pdbx_seq_one_letter_code
_entity_poly.pdbx_strand_id
1 'polypeptide(L)'
;MSIRHFLLTDEGAIEEFNEDEASAVAEGKQDLPRFADQQLRYVQVAFDDTTNENGEIQVKTIGAIVSFDASGRLTEAGRTHDAQDELNEFEHDACVQFALRETVPNAYAMH
;
A
#
# COMPACT_ATOMS: atom_id res chain seq x y z
N MET A 1 -0.81 11.13 12.61
CA MET A 1 -1.32 10.03 11.75
C MET A 1 -0.53 10.04 10.45
N SER A 2 0.08 8.92 10.12
CA SER A 2 0.92 8.72 8.94
C SER A 2 0.25 7.75 7.98
N ILE A 3 0.41 7.98 6.68
CA ILE A 3 -0.18 7.16 5.62
C ILE A 3 0.94 6.70 4.70
N ARG A 4 0.98 5.41 4.40
CA ARG A 4 1.87 4.83 3.39
C ARG A 4 1.06 4.12 2.32
N HIS A 5 1.57 4.19 1.10
CA HIS A 5 0.92 3.69 -0.09
C HIS A 5 1.77 2.59 -0.69
N PHE A 6 1.17 1.45 -1.02
CA PHE A 6 1.86 0.30 -1.57
C PHE A 6 1.18 -0.21 -2.83
N LEU A 7 1.97 -0.68 -3.80
CA LEU A 7 1.52 -1.49 -4.92
C LEU A 7 2.10 -2.89 -4.80
N LEU A 8 1.24 -3.91 -4.90
CA LEU A 8 1.64 -5.30 -4.96
C LEU A 8 1.63 -5.74 -6.42
N THR A 9 2.79 -6.19 -6.88
CA THR A 9 2.96 -6.77 -8.21
C THR A 9 2.56 -8.24 -8.22
N ASP A 10 2.20 -8.77 -9.39
CA ASP A 10 1.91 -10.20 -9.57
C ASP A 10 3.12 -11.10 -9.23
N GLU A 11 4.33 -10.54 -9.33
CA GLU A 11 5.59 -11.19 -8.92
C GLU A 11 5.79 -11.24 -7.39
N GLY A 12 4.84 -10.71 -6.61
CA GLY A 12 4.90 -10.67 -5.16
C GLY A 12 5.83 -9.58 -4.61
N ALA A 13 6.19 -8.58 -5.42
CA ALA A 13 6.96 -7.43 -4.96
C ALA A 13 6.02 -6.36 -4.38
N ILE A 14 6.49 -5.65 -3.34
CA ILE A 14 5.79 -4.52 -2.72
C ILE A 14 6.58 -3.25 -3.05
N GLU A 15 6.01 -2.36 -3.86
CA GLU A 15 6.58 -1.03 -4.11
C GLU A 15 5.88 0.01 -3.24
N GLU A 16 6.67 0.82 -2.53
CA GLU A 16 6.20 1.90 -1.66
C GLU A 16 6.16 3.22 -2.44
N PHE A 17 5.07 3.97 -2.25
CA PHE A 17 4.86 5.31 -2.78
C PHE A 17 4.59 6.27 -1.64
N ASN A 18 5.09 7.50 -1.76
CA ASN A 18 4.64 8.60 -0.90
C ASN A 18 3.29 9.15 -1.40
N GLU A 19 2.66 9.99 -0.57
CA GLU A 19 1.34 10.58 -0.87
C GLU A 19 1.34 11.41 -2.16
N ASP A 20 2.40 12.17 -2.40
CA ASP A 20 2.54 13.01 -3.60
C ASP A 20 2.63 12.15 -4.88
N GLU A 21 3.42 11.07 -4.86
CA GLU A 21 3.55 10.14 -5.99
C GLU A 21 2.24 9.37 -6.22
N ALA A 22 1.62 8.86 -5.16
CA ALA A 22 0.34 8.17 -5.26
C ALA A 22 -0.75 9.09 -5.83
N SER A 23 -0.76 10.36 -5.41
CA SER A 23 -1.68 11.37 -5.93
C SER A 23 -1.38 11.71 -7.39
N ALA A 24 -0.11 11.90 -7.75
CA ALA A 24 0.29 12.20 -9.12
C ALA A 24 -0.10 11.07 -10.09
N VAL A 25 0.03 9.81 -9.67
CA VAL A 25 -0.40 8.64 -10.43
C VAL A 25 -1.92 8.58 -10.54
N ALA A 26 -2.63 8.80 -9.43
CA ALA A 26 -4.09 8.82 -9.40
C ALA A 26 -4.71 9.93 -10.28
N GLU A 27 -4.07 11.08 -10.34
CA GLU A 27 -4.47 12.21 -11.20
C GLU A 27 -4.01 12.05 -12.66
N GLY A 28 -3.25 11.01 -12.99
CA GLY A 28 -2.68 10.80 -14.32
C GLY A 28 -1.59 11.82 -14.70
N LYS A 29 -0.99 12.49 -13.71
CA LYS A 29 0.14 13.41 -13.86
C LYS A 29 1.49 12.69 -13.91
N GLN A 30 1.53 11.45 -13.42
CA GLN A 30 2.71 10.58 -13.44
C GLN A 30 2.34 9.23 -14.05
N ASP A 31 3.04 8.86 -15.12
CA ASP A 31 2.91 7.55 -15.76
C ASP A 31 3.90 6.56 -15.12
N LEU A 32 3.47 5.30 -14.96
CA LEU A 32 4.27 4.20 -14.41
C LEU A 32 4.49 3.12 -15.49
N PRO A 33 5.38 3.34 -16.47
CA PRO A 33 5.56 2.43 -17.61
C PRO A 33 5.99 1.01 -17.22
N ARG A 34 6.56 0.83 -16.03
CA ARG A 34 6.94 -0.47 -15.46
C ARG A 34 5.73 -1.36 -15.14
N PHE A 35 4.54 -0.76 -15.00
CA PHE A 35 3.28 -1.44 -14.74
C PHE A 35 2.34 -1.37 -15.95
N ALA A 36 2.86 -1.06 -17.14
CA ALA A 36 2.05 -1.01 -18.36
C ALA A 36 1.35 -2.34 -18.63
N ASP A 37 0.07 -2.27 -19.02
CA ASP A 37 -0.84 -3.41 -19.23
C ASP A 37 -1.00 -4.34 -18.00
N GLN A 38 -0.73 -3.83 -16.79
CA GLN A 38 -0.89 -4.61 -15.55
C GLN A 38 -2.09 -4.13 -14.73
N GLN A 39 -2.68 -5.09 -14.02
CA GLN A 39 -3.64 -4.85 -12.97
C GLN A 39 -2.97 -5.21 -11.64
N LEU A 40 -2.88 -4.25 -10.74
CA LEU A 40 -2.16 -4.38 -9.48
C LEU A 40 -3.08 -4.13 -8.29
N ARG A 41 -2.70 -4.68 -7.15
CA ARG A 41 -3.33 -4.37 -5.87
C ARG A 41 -2.66 -3.15 -5.26
N TYR A 42 -3.48 -2.18 -4.91
CA TYR A 42 -3.08 -1.02 -4.15
C TYR A 42 -3.49 -1.16 -2.69
N VAL A 43 -2.59 -0.83 -1.78
CA VAL A 43 -2.82 -0.88 -0.34
C VAL A 43 -2.42 0.45 0.29
N GLN A 44 -3.37 1.06 0.97
CA GLN A 44 -3.10 2.19 1.84
C GLN A 44 -3.04 1.70 3.29
N VAL A 45 -1.95 2.00 3.99
CA VAL A 45 -1.79 1.72 5.41
C VAL A 45 -1.73 3.05 6.14
N ALA A 46 -2.76 3.32 6.93
CA ALA A 46 -2.83 4.50 7.78
C ALA A 46 -2.63 4.08 9.24
N PHE A 47 -1.69 4.71 9.92
CA PHE A 47 -1.37 4.37 11.31
C PHE A 47 -1.11 5.63 12.14
N ASP A 48 -1.32 5.53 13.44
CA ASP A 48 -0.99 6.60 14.37
C ASP A 48 0.51 6.57 14.71
N ASP A 49 1.13 7.75 14.69
CA ASP A 49 2.56 7.95 15.02
C ASP A 49 2.80 7.87 16.53
N THR A 50 1.73 7.82 17.33
CA THR A 50 1.77 7.73 18.78
C THR A 50 0.88 6.60 19.27
N THR A 51 1.29 5.96 20.35
CA THR A 51 0.48 4.93 21.01
C THR A 51 -0.69 5.56 21.75
N ASN A 52 -1.83 4.89 21.72
CA ASN A 52 -3.02 5.26 22.52
C ASN A 52 -2.75 5.11 24.04
N GLU A 53 -3.77 5.40 24.85
CA GLU A 53 -3.70 5.30 26.33
C GLU A 53 -3.32 3.90 26.86
N ASN A 54 -3.46 2.86 26.03
CA ASN A 54 -3.10 1.47 26.35
C ASN A 54 -1.71 1.07 25.83
N GLY A 55 -0.98 1.95 25.14
CA GLY A 55 0.31 1.63 24.53
C GLY A 55 0.21 0.95 23.16
N GLU A 56 -0.95 1.00 22.50
CA GLU A 56 -1.20 0.34 21.20
C GLU A 56 -1.13 1.35 20.04
N ILE A 57 -0.57 0.93 18.91
CA ILE A 57 -0.61 1.69 17.65
C ILE A 57 -1.85 1.25 16.88
N GLN A 58 -2.74 2.18 16.55
CA GLN A 58 -3.87 1.87 15.67
C GLN A 58 -3.39 1.86 14.22
N VAL A 59 -3.75 0.80 13.50
CA VAL A 59 -3.47 0.63 12.08
C VAL A 59 -4.78 0.37 11.35
N LYS A 60 -4.96 1.02 10.21
CA LYS A 60 -6.09 0.83 9.29
C LYS A 60 -5.55 0.61 7.89
N THR A 61 -6.05 -0.42 7.24
CA THR A 61 -5.64 -0.79 5.89
C THR A 61 -6.83 -0.66 4.94
N ILE A 62 -6.57 -0.17 3.73
CA ILE A 62 -7.56 -0.09 2.66
C ILE A 62 -6.95 -0.70 1.40
N GLY A 63 -7.59 -1.73 0.87
CA GLY A 63 -7.25 -2.31 -0.43
C GLY A 63 -8.05 -1.69 -1.57
N ALA A 64 -7.45 -1.60 -2.74
CA ALA A 64 -8.10 -1.27 -4.01
C ALA A 64 -7.42 -2.01 -5.16
N ILE A 65 -8.12 -2.17 -6.28
CA ILE A 65 -7.54 -2.69 -7.52
C ILE A 65 -7.33 -1.53 -8.48
N VAL A 66 -6.10 -1.43 -9.00
CA VAL A 66 -5.70 -0.40 -9.96
C VAL A 66 -5.28 -1.05 -11.28
N SER A 67 -5.76 -0.52 -12.39
CA SER A 67 -5.45 -1.03 -13.73
C SER A 67 -4.72 0.04 -14.53
N PHE A 68 -3.64 -0.36 -15.20
CA PHE A 68 -2.81 0.52 -16.01
C PHE A 68 -2.97 0.19 -17.50
N ASP A 69 -2.94 1.21 -18.36
CA ASP A 69 -2.91 1.01 -19.82
C ASP A 69 -1.51 0.61 -20.32
N ALA A 70 -1.40 0.39 -21.64
CA ALA A 70 -0.16 0.07 -22.33
C ALA A 70 0.95 1.13 -22.23
N SER A 71 0.64 2.34 -21.76
CA SER A 71 1.63 3.39 -21.49
C SER A 71 2.01 3.48 -20.02
N GLY A 72 1.37 2.67 -19.15
CA GLY A 72 1.54 2.72 -17.69
C GLY A 72 0.72 3.81 -17.01
N ARG A 73 -0.33 4.33 -17.66
CA ARG A 73 -1.23 5.30 -17.06
C ARG A 73 -2.35 4.61 -16.32
N LEU A 74 -2.68 5.09 -15.14
CA LEU A 74 -3.82 4.60 -14.38
C LEU A 74 -5.12 4.86 -15.16
N THR A 75 -5.85 3.79 -15.46
CA THR A 75 -7.13 3.83 -16.19
C THR A 75 -8.31 3.54 -15.30
N GLU A 76 -8.14 2.69 -14.29
CA GLU A 76 -9.19 2.33 -13.35
C GLU A 76 -8.61 2.23 -11.95
N ALA A 77 -9.33 2.80 -10.97
CA ALA A 77 -9.08 2.63 -9.55
C ALA A 77 -10.40 2.19 -8.92
N GLY A 78 -10.62 0.89 -8.92
CA GLY A 78 -11.83 0.26 -8.38
C GLY A 78 -11.64 -0.08 -6.92
N ARG A 79 -12.68 0.13 -6.10
CA ARG A 79 -12.73 -0.58 -4.81
C ARG A 79 -12.89 -2.05 -5.11
N THR A 80 -12.09 -2.85 -4.41
CA THR A 80 -12.23 -4.27 -4.20
C THR A 80 -13.71 -4.62 -3.99
N HIS A 81 -14.38 -5.17 -5.01
CA HIS A 81 -15.80 -5.53 -4.92
C HIS A 81 -16.01 -7.01 -4.60
N ASP A 82 -15.01 -7.85 -4.88
CA ASP A 82 -15.05 -9.29 -4.70
C ASP A 82 -14.09 -9.74 -3.60
N ALA A 83 -14.49 -10.78 -2.86
CA ALA A 83 -13.69 -11.38 -1.78
C ALA A 83 -12.35 -11.98 -2.26
N GLN A 84 -12.16 -12.14 -3.58
CA GLN A 84 -10.90 -12.58 -4.19
C GLN A 84 -9.90 -11.44 -4.40
N ASP A 85 -10.37 -10.19 -4.36
CA ASP A 85 -9.54 -9.00 -4.44
C ASP A 85 -9.19 -8.46 -3.05
N GLU A 86 -9.81 -8.99 -1.98
CA GLU A 86 -9.42 -8.68 -0.60
C GLU A 86 -7.99 -9.14 -0.35
N LEU A 87 -7.21 -8.26 0.30
CA LEU A 87 -5.85 -8.58 0.74
C LEU A 87 -5.86 -9.84 1.59
N ASN A 88 -5.02 -10.80 1.23
CA ASN A 88 -4.83 -11.96 2.07
C ASN A 88 -4.14 -11.55 3.38
N GLU A 89 -4.28 -12.35 4.44
CA GLU A 89 -3.69 -12.11 5.76
C GLU A 89 -2.18 -11.84 5.69
N PHE A 90 -1.49 -12.53 4.78
CA PHE A 90 -0.05 -12.37 4.54
C PHE A 90 0.30 -11.03 3.90
N GLU A 91 -0.45 -10.60 2.89
CA GLU A 91 -0.23 -9.32 2.20
C GLU A 91 -0.54 -8.17 3.15
N HIS A 92 -1.62 -8.31 3.91
CA HIS A 92 -2.01 -7.38 4.95
C HIS A 92 -0.90 -7.24 6.01
N ASP A 93 -0.43 -8.35 6.59
CA ASP A 93 0.63 -8.32 7.61
C ASP A 93 1.93 -7.75 7.05
N ALA A 94 2.34 -8.17 5.84
CA ALA A 94 3.54 -7.65 5.19
C ALA A 94 3.47 -6.12 5.00
N CYS A 95 2.37 -5.58 4.50
CA CYS A 95 2.18 -4.13 4.34
C CYS A 95 2.21 -3.40 5.68
N VAL A 96 1.59 -3.95 6.73
CA VAL A 96 1.60 -3.36 8.07
C VAL A 96 3.00 -3.36 8.67
N GLN A 97 3.72 -4.48 8.64
CA GLN A 97 5.10 -4.60 9.13
C GLN A 97 6.02 -3.64 8.37
N PHE A 98 5.88 -3.55 7.05
CA PHE A 98 6.69 -2.65 6.24
C PHE A 98 6.38 -1.18 6.55
N ALA A 99 5.12 -0.84 6.77
CA ALA A 99 4.71 0.52 7.12
C ALA A 99 5.20 0.97 8.50
N LEU A 100 5.25 0.03 9.45
CA LEU A 100 5.69 0.28 10.82
C LEU A 100 7.20 0.13 11.00
N ARG A 101 7.97 -0.28 9.98
CA ARG A 101 9.40 -0.61 10.08
C ARG A 101 10.28 0.53 10.65
N GLU A 102 9.86 1.79 10.44
CA GLU A 102 10.59 2.98 10.90
C GLU A 102 10.00 3.56 12.19
N THR A 103 8.77 3.20 12.52
CA THR A 103 8.02 3.72 13.68
C THR A 103 8.21 2.82 14.90
N VAL A 104 8.34 1.52 14.69
CA VAL A 104 8.77 0.58 15.71
C VAL A 104 10.30 0.63 15.73
N PRO A 105 10.94 1.21 16.76
CA PRO A 105 12.38 1.07 16.89
C PRO A 105 12.70 -0.42 16.89
N ASN A 106 13.87 -0.77 16.35
CA ASN A 106 14.46 -2.09 16.18
C ASN A 106 14.61 -2.88 17.52
N ALA A 107 13.53 -3.02 18.29
CA ALA A 107 13.47 -3.49 19.67
C ALA A 107 13.35 -5.01 19.75
N TYR A 108 13.31 -5.69 18.61
CA TYR A 108 13.33 -7.14 18.50
C TYR A 108 14.53 -7.68 17.70
N ALA A 109 15.64 -6.93 17.64
CA ALA A 109 16.94 -7.58 17.53
C ALA A 109 17.25 -8.25 18.88
N MET A 110 16.64 -9.41 19.13
CA MET A 110 16.98 -10.23 20.29
C MET A 110 18.42 -10.72 20.19
N HIS A 111 19.20 -10.33 21.21
CA HIS A 111 20.33 -11.01 21.86
C HIS A 111 21.54 -11.49 21.03
#